data_AF-A0A918P6X9-F1
#
_entry.id   AF-A0A918P6X9-F1
#
_cell.length_a   1.000
_cell.length_b   1.000
_cell.length_c   1.000
_cell.angle_alpha   90.00
_cell.angle_beta   90.00
_cell.angle_gamma   90.00
#
_symmetry.space_group_name_H-M   'P 1'
#
loop_
_entity.id
_entity.type
_entity.pdbx_description
1 polymer ?
#
loop_
_entity_poly.entity_id
_entity_poly.type
_entity_poly.pdbx_seq_one_letter_code
_entity_poly.pdbx_strand_id
1 'polypeptide(L)'
;MLPVVPDRALAELGRTGGGPDTLALLVRDQDTRRLLMLRAVLDAAEGADARVCSAAARRRLREDWALLEAADRVGPPGPGARATGRAATEGAEPGHREPPDPGPGHAGRPPVNVTPAMPAGNSGAAAFLPTSGAPGAADPLPAAGPPGAAASLSPARARLLHPLVGAWARHCLRGLDAGAEPRAESQRRALADDLAHFSALAAAAAARAGLSFAVRLTAPAGVLTLPSLGALRMADAGSGHSEDVRVDVAHRGGRLTLRRPGAADVVLHLEAGIGAWSSSPGWTPAYALTGLLPGAPPMPLDDLDPYRTVPGEPDRHGPSGPVTLNDAERKRWVQTWAGTAAALRPGGEHRVTEALILLRCLVPLSVPPGAAPGSRGTGSCSATRREAFGALLSSTPQSPTMFAATLVHELHHTKLSALTDMVTLHHADGARKYFAPWRPDPRPYDGLLQGTYSHLALADFFQRRALTARRPSHRETAWAVHARYREQVGAALPALVASPDLTARGRLFVDEMIAVYEQQNEHPAPRGHAARARAYVEAARALWAARMARPAE
;
A
#
# COMPACT_ATOMS: atom_id res chain seq x y z
N MET A 1 1.60 28.49 -5.83
CA MET A 1 1.71 28.39 -4.36
C MET A 1 1.69 26.92 -3.97
N LEU A 2 2.60 26.46 -3.12
CA LEU A 2 2.44 25.15 -2.47
C LEU A 2 1.31 25.26 -1.43
N PRO A 3 0.54 24.19 -1.17
CA PRO A 3 -0.50 24.22 -0.15
C PRO A 3 0.12 24.32 1.24
N VAL A 4 -0.13 25.45 1.93
CA VAL A 4 0.30 25.65 3.32
C VAL A 4 -0.42 24.63 4.21
N VAL A 5 0.32 23.79 4.92
CA VAL A 5 -0.24 22.88 5.93
C VAL A 5 -0.82 23.73 7.08
N PRO A 6 -2.15 23.71 7.32
CA PRO A 6 -2.75 24.48 8.39
C PRO A 6 -2.37 23.91 9.76
N ASP A 7 -2.29 24.76 10.76
CA ASP A 7 -1.76 24.39 12.08
C ASP A 7 -2.67 23.33 12.76
N ARG A 8 -3.98 23.36 12.48
CA ARG A 8 -4.93 22.28 12.87
C ARG A 8 -4.53 20.90 12.32
N ALA A 9 -4.08 20.84 11.06
CA ALA A 9 -3.68 19.59 10.40
C ALA A 9 -2.31 19.12 10.91
N LEU A 10 -1.40 20.06 11.17
CA LEU A 10 -0.11 19.76 11.80
C LEU A 10 -0.29 19.21 13.23
N ALA A 11 -1.24 19.75 13.99
CA ALA A 11 -1.60 19.27 15.33
C ALA A 11 -2.37 17.94 15.33
N GLU A 12 -3.27 17.72 14.37
CA GLU A 12 -3.89 16.39 14.16
C GLU A 12 -2.82 15.33 13.85
N LEU A 13 -1.86 15.63 12.98
CA LEU A 13 -0.76 14.73 12.65
C LEU A 13 0.17 14.52 13.86
N GLY A 14 0.56 15.58 14.58
CA GLY A 14 1.40 15.48 15.79
C GLY A 14 0.83 14.55 16.85
N ARG A 15 -0.50 14.60 17.05
CA ARG A 15 -1.24 13.67 17.94
C ARG A 15 -1.39 12.24 17.38
N THR A 16 -0.60 11.85 16.38
CA THR A 16 -0.70 10.59 15.63
C THR A 16 -2.02 10.37 14.90
N GLY A 17 -2.86 11.40 14.75
CA GLY A 17 -4.15 11.33 14.07
C GLY A 17 -4.07 11.76 12.61
N GLY A 18 -5.20 12.24 12.11
CA GLY A 18 -5.39 12.77 10.76
C GLY A 18 -6.85 12.62 10.35
N GLY A 19 -7.61 13.72 10.36
CA GLY A 19 -8.97 13.74 9.83
C GLY A 19 -8.99 13.52 8.31
N PRO A 20 -10.15 13.18 7.70
CA PRO A 20 -10.25 12.94 6.26
C PRO A 20 -9.64 14.05 5.41
N ASP A 21 -9.91 15.32 5.74
CA ASP A 21 -9.34 16.50 5.07
C ASP A 21 -7.80 16.57 5.18
N THR A 22 -7.26 16.30 6.37
CA THR A 22 -5.82 16.30 6.65
C THR A 22 -5.11 15.19 5.88
N LEU A 23 -5.72 14.01 5.77
CA LEU A 23 -5.19 12.90 4.98
C LEU A 23 -5.34 13.15 3.47
N ALA A 24 -6.45 13.74 3.03
CA ALA A 24 -6.67 14.16 1.65
C ALA A 24 -5.70 15.26 1.20
N LEU A 25 -5.28 16.15 2.11
CA LEU A 25 -4.24 17.15 1.88
C LEU A 25 -2.88 16.49 1.58
N LEU A 26 -2.45 15.53 2.41
CA LEU A 26 -1.21 14.77 2.17
C LEU A 26 -1.28 14.00 0.84
N VAL A 27 -2.40 13.32 0.58
CA VAL A 27 -2.66 12.60 -0.68
C VAL A 27 -2.55 13.53 -1.89
N ARG A 28 -3.19 14.71 -1.85
CA ARG A 28 -3.20 15.66 -2.96
C ARG A 28 -1.82 16.26 -3.24
N ASP A 29 -1.03 16.55 -2.20
CA ASP A 29 0.34 17.00 -2.35
C ASP A 29 1.21 15.93 -3.04
N GLN A 30 1.13 14.68 -2.57
CA GLN A 30 1.91 13.57 -3.10
C GLN A 30 1.50 13.19 -4.54
N ASP A 31 0.21 13.27 -4.88
CA ASP A 31 -0.27 13.11 -6.26
C ASP A 31 0.19 14.27 -7.16
N THR A 32 0.22 15.49 -6.65
CA THR A 32 0.77 16.65 -7.38
C THR A 32 2.26 16.47 -7.65
N ARG A 33 3.04 16.05 -6.65
CA ARG A 33 4.48 15.74 -6.80
C ARG A 33 4.71 14.56 -7.76
N ARG A 34 3.81 13.57 -7.79
CA ARG A 34 3.86 12.47 -8.75
C ARG A 34 3.79 12.98 -10.18
N LEU A 35 2.82 13.82 -10.49
CA LEU A 35 2.64 14.41 -11.83
C LEU A 35 3.79 15.37 -12.20
N LEU A 36 4.31 16.15 -11.25
CA LEU A 36 5.48 17.01 -11.47
C LEU A 36 6.77 16.20 -11.72
N MET A 37 6.98 15.10 -10.99
CA MET A 37 8.13 14.21 -11.20
C MET A 37 8.03 13.45 -12.54
N LEU A 38 6.82 13.05 -12.94
CA LEU A 38 6.55 12.50 -14.28
C LEU A 38 6.87 13.52 -15.39
N ARG A 39 6.43 14.77 -15.21
CA ARG A 39 6.76 15.87 -16.13
C ARG A 39 8.27 16.09 -16.24
N ALA A 40 8.97 16.10 -15.10
CA ALA A 40 10.43 16.24 -15.06
C ALA A 40 11.17 15.10 -15.78
N VAL A 41 10.67 13.85 -15.73
CA VAL A 41 11.25 12.74 -16.53
C VAL A 41 11.15 13.02 -18.03
N LEU A 42 10.01 13.53 -18.50
CA LEU A 42 9.80 13.85 -19.92
C LEU A 42 10.67 15.03 -20.37
N ASP A 43 10.72 16.11 -19.59
CA ASP A 43 11.56 17.27 -19.88
C ASP A 43 13.06 16.90 -19.89
N ALA A 44 13.51 16.10 -18.92
CA ALA A 44 14.89 15.63 -18.86
C ALA A 44 15.23 14.67 -20.01
N ALA A 45 14.30 13.82 -20.44
CA ALA A 45 14.50 12.92 -21.58
C ALA A 45 14.56 13.67 -22.93
N GLU A 46 13.74 14.71 -23.11
CA GLU A 46 13.78 15.53 -24.33
C GLU A 46 14.99 16.48 -24.34
N GLY A 47 15.48 16.92 -23.17
CA GLY A 47 16.66 17.79 -23.02
C GLY A 47 18.02 17.06 -22.97
N ALA A 48 18.07 15.75 -22.78
CA ALA A 48 19.31 14.98 -22.69
C ALA A 48 20.14 14.95 -24.00
N ASP A 49 21.39 14.49 -23.91
CA ASP A 49 22.21 14.20 -25.10
C ASP A 49 21.66 13.00 -25.93
N ALA A 50 21.93 12.97 -27.23
CA ALA A 50 21.44 11.91 -28.12
C ALA A 50 22.00 10.51 -27.80
N ARG A 51 23.17 10.42 -27.16
CA ARG A 51 23.80 9.19 -26.65
C ARG A 51 23.18 8.71 -25.33
N VAL A 52 22.47 9.59 -24.63
CA VAL A 52 21.75 9.31 -23.38
C VAL A 52 20.30 8.93 -23.66
N CYS A 53 19.58 9.78 -24.39
CA CYS A 53 18.21 9.51 -24.82
C CYS A 53 18.12 9.70 -26.34
N SER A 54 18.03 8.60 -27.09
CA SER A 54 17.99 8.66 -28.55
C SER A 54 16.73 9.35 -29.08
N ALA A 55 16.77 9.91 -30.28
CA ALA A 55 15.60 10.51 -30.92
C ALA A 55 14.44 9.51 -31.09
N ALA A 56 14.72 8.21 -31.19
CA ALA A 56 13.71 7.16 -31.19
C ALA A 56 13.04 6.99 -29.81
N ALA A 57 13.81 7.06 -28.72
CA ALA A 57 13.27 7.03 -27.36
C ALA A 57 12.41 8.27 -27.05
N ARG A 58 12.88 9.49 -27.37
CA ARG A 58 12.12 10.75 -27.19
C ARG A 58 10.79 10.72 -27.93
N ARG A 59 10.81 10.35 -29.21
CA ARG A 59 9.59 10.19 -30.01
C ARG A 59 8.65 9.18 -29.37
N ARG A 60 9.18 8.04 -28.88
CA ARG A 60 8.35 7.01 -28.26
C ARG A 60 7.72 7.45 -26.93
N LEU A 61 8.44 8.20 -26.09
CA LEU A 61 7.88 8.79 -24.87
C LEU A 61 6.70 9.74 -25.19
N ARG A 62 6.79 10.50 -26.30
CA ARG A 62 5.69 11.35 -26.79
C ARG A 62 4.50 10.55 -27.34
N GLU A 63 4.76 9.45 -28.06
CA GLU A 63 3.73 8.50 -28.50
C GLU A 63 2.99 7.87 -27.30
N ASP A 64 3.72 7.45 -26.27
CA ASP A 64 3.17 6.87 -25.03
C ASP A 64 2.41 7.89 -24.17
N TRP A 65 2.88 9.14 -24.11
CA TRP A 65 2.18 10.23 -23.42
C TRP A 65 0.84 10.56 -24.11
N ALA A 66 0.83 10.67 -25.45
CA ALA A 66 -0.41 10.90 -26.21
C ALA A 66 -1.43 9.75 -26.03
N LEU A 67 -0.93 8.51 -25.88
CA LEU A 67 -1.77 7.35 -25.56
C LEU A 67 -2.37 7.43 -24.14
N LEU A 68 -1.62 7.95 -23.16
CA LEU A 68 -2.12 8.25 -21.81
C LEU A 68 -3.14 9.40 -21.80
N GLU A 69 -2.92 10.46 -22.58
CA GLU A 69 -3.89 11.57 -22.74
C GLU A 69 -5.18 11.12 -23.45
N ALA A 70 -5.11 10.13 -24.35
CA ALA A 70 -6.30 9.46 -24.88
C ALA A 70 -7.01 8.65 -23.78
N ALA A 71 -6.27 7.91 -22.94
CA ALA A 71 -6.83 7.09 -21.86
C ALA A 71 -7.40 7.92 -20.70
N ASP A 72 -6.91 9.14 -20.47
CA ASP A 72 -7.48 10.05 -19.48
C ASP A 72 -8.85 10.59 -19.91
N ARG A 73 -9.01 10.91 -21.20
CA ARG A 73 -10.25 11.45 -21.80
C ARG A 73 -11.42 10.48 -21.84
N VAL A 74 -11.20 9.17 -21.67
CA VAL A 74 -12.29 8.18 -21.51
C VAL A 74 -13.02 8.35 -20.17
N GLY A 75 -12.39 9.02 -19.20
CA GLY A 75 -12.92 9.15 -17.84
C GLY A 75 -12.84 7.83 -17.05
N PRO A 76 -13.42 7.78 -15.84
CA PRO A 76 -13.51 6.54 -15.09
C PRO A 76 -14.58 5.58 -15.64
N PRO A 77 -14.41 4.26 -15.51
CA PRO A 77 -15.46 3.31 -15.81
C PRO A 77 -16.68 3.54 -14.89
N GLY A 78 -17.87 3.65 -15.49
CA GLY A 78 -19.11 3.85 -14.75
C GLY A 78 -19.50 2.64 -13.88
N PRO A 79 -20.22 2.84 -12.76
CA PRO A 79 -20.48 1.80 -11.75
C PRO A 79 -21.35 0.62 -12.22
N GLY A 80 -21.90 0.67 -13.45
CA GLY A 80 -22.69 -0.40 -14.06
C GLY A 80 -21.92 -1.32 -15.01
N ALA A 81 -20.63 -1.09 -15.28
CA ALA A 81 -19.85 -1.80 -16.30
C ALA A 81 -19.43 -3.23 -15.90
N ARG A 82 -20.41 -4.10 -15.60
CA ARG A 82 -20.19 -5.55 -15.54
C ARG A 82 -19.90 -6.06 -16.96
N ALA A 83 -18.78 -6.76 -17.13
CA ALA A 83 -18.47 -7.42 -18.40
C ALA A 83 -19.57 -8.45 -18.73
N THR A 84 -20.27 -8.25 -19.86
CA THR A 84 -21.31 -9.17 -20.35
C THR A 84 -20.68 -10.40 -21.00
N GLY A 85 -19.95 -11.18 -20.20
CA GLY A 85 -19.42 -12.49 -20.57
C GLY A 85 -20.56 -13.49 -20.75
N ARG A 86 -21.23 -13.46 -21.90
CA ARG A 86 -22.24 -14.45 -22.29
C ARG A 86 -21.53 -15.77 -22.57
N ALA A 87 -21.43 -16.63 -21.55
CA ALA A 87 -20.87 -17.96 -21.67
C ALA A 87 -21.68 -18.76 -22.71
N ALA A 88 -21.04 -19.10 -23.83
CA ALA A 88 -21.58 -20.03 -24.81
C ALA A 88 -21.35 -21.45 -24.30
N THR A 89 -22.39 -22.06 -23.73
CA THR A 89 -22.37 -23.48 -23.35
C THR A 89 -22.75 -24.33 -24.56
N GLU A 90 -21.77 -24.67 -25.39
CA GLU A 90 -21.88 -25.79 -26.32
C GLU A 90 -21.27 -27.05 -25.66
N GLY A 91 -21.93 -28.19 -25.84
CA GLY A 91 -21.78 -29.35 -24.95
C GLY A 91 -20.72 -30.36 -25.37
N ALA A 92 -20.19 -31.08 -24.37
CA ALA A 92 -19.50 -32.35 -24.54
C ALA A 92 -19.78 -33.24 -23.31
N GLU A 93 -20.51 -34.34 -23.51
CA GLU A 93 -20.79 -35.31 -22.44
C GLU A 93 -19.64 -36.31 -22.26
N PRO A 94 -19.23 -36.61 -21.03
CA PRO A 94 -18.49 -37.83 -20.70
C PRO A 94 -19.46 -38.89 -20.13
N GLY A 95 -19.69 -39.97 -20.89
CA GLY A 95 -20.58 -41.06 -20.47
C GLY A 95 -20.03 -41.85 -19.27
N HIS A 96 -20.86 -42.05 -18.25
CA HIS A 96 -20.56 -42.90 -17.09
C HIS A 96 -21.16 -44.31 -17.25
N ARG A 97 -20.44 -45.34 -16.77
CA ARG A 97 -20.94 -46.71 -16.61
C ARG A 97 -21.40 -46.93 -15.17
N GLU A 98 -22.54 -47.58 -15.00
CA GLU A 98 -23.03 -48.09 -13.70
C GLU A 98 -22.29 -49.36 -13.25
N PRO A 99 -22.22 -49.59 -11.92
CA PRO A 99 -22.38 -50.89 -11.28
C PRO A 99 -23.76 -51.01 -10.58
N PRO A 100 -24.30 -52.23 -10.38
CA PRO A 100 -25.72 -52.45 -10.07
C PRO A 100 -26.13 -52.36 -8.58
N ASP A 101 -27.45 -52.24 -8.39
CA ASP A 101 -28.23 -52.27 -7.14
C ASP A 101 -28.12 -53.60 -6.35
N PRO A 102 -28.38 -53.58 -5.03
CA PRO A 102 -29.57 -54.31 -4.55
C PRO A 102 -30.39 -53.57 -3.46
N GLY A 103 -31.70 -53.45 -3.69
CA GLY A 103 -32.69 -52.93 -2.74
C GLY A 103 -33.15 -53.91 -1.64
N PRO A 104 -34.44 -53.86 -1.23
CA PRO A 104 -34.88 -52.81 -0.30
C PRO A 104 -35.53 -53.35 0.99
N GLY A 105 -35.64 -52.49 2.03
CA GLY A 105 -36.26 -52.83 3.32
C GLY A 105 -37.01 -51.68 4.02
N HIS A 106 -38.22 -51.99 4.50
CA HIS A 106 -39.13 -51.17 5.33
C HIS A 106 -38.64 -51.05 6.81
N ALA A 107 -39.17 -50.19 7.71
CA ALA A 107 -39.93 -48.92 7.67
C ALA A 107 -40.05 -48.35 9.11
N GLY A 108 -40.51 -47.09 9.32
CA GLY A 108 -40.81 -46.54 10.66
C GLY A 108 -41.19 -45.05 10.67
N ARG A 109 -42.12 -44.61 11.55
CA ARG A 109 -42.73 -43.24 11.58
C ARG A 109 -43.49 -42.98 12.92
N PRO A 110 -44.17 -41.82 13.10
CA PRO A 110 -43.80 -40.52 13.72
C PRO A 110 -44.16 -40.50 15.26
N PRO A 111 -44.75 -39.49 15.99
CA PRO A 111 -45.15 -38.05 15.80
C PRO A 111 -44.33 -37.06 16.71
N VAL A 112 -44.68 -35.82 17.14
CA VAL A 112 -45.94 -35.02 17.25
C VAL A 112 -45.68 -33.48 17.09
N ASN A 113 -46.60 -32.61 17.55
CA ASN A 113 -46.64 -31.13 17.45
C ASN A 113 -46.51 -30.40 18.82
N VAL A 114 -46.42 -29.06 18.82
CA VAL A 114 -47.41 -28.11 19.45
C VAL A 114 -47.03 -26.63 19.23
N THR A 115 -48.02 -25.72 19.13
CA THR A 115 -47.90 -24.24 19.14
C THR A 115 -49.04 -23.58 19.93
N PRO A 116 -48.77 -22.46 20.62
CA PRO A 116 -49.55 -21.19 20.50
C PRO A 116 -48.66 -19.91 20.67
N ALA A 117 -49.08 -18.64 20.55
CA ALA A 117 -50.16 -17.92 19.82
C ALA A 117 -49.89 -16.38 19.90
N MET A 118 -50.85 -15.51 19.53
CA MET A 118 -50.83 -14.03 19.65
C MET A 118 -52.17 -13.52 20.23
N PRO A 119 -52.25 -12.24 20.66
CA PRO A 119 -53.37 -11.38 20.22
C PRO A 119 -52.95 -9.94 19.80
N ALA A 120 -53.89 -9.09 19.37
CA ALA A 120 -53.62 -7.81 18.67
C ALA A 120 -54.73 -6.74 18.83
N GLY A 121 -54.50 -5.52 18.30
CA GLY A 121 -55.49 -4.43 18.08
C GLY A 121 -55.15 -3.09 18.78
N ASN A 122 -55.64 -1.91 18.35
CA ASN A 122 -56.30 -1.52 17.07
C ASN A 122 -56.22 0.04 16.85
N SER A 123 -56.52 0.46 15.62
CA SER A 123 -56.56 1.80 14.97
C SER A 123 -57.20 3.00 15.71
N GLY A 124 -56.87 4.25 15.31
CA GLY A 124 -57.67 5.44 15.66
C GLY A 124 -57.24 6.84 15.14
N ALA A 125 -57.94 7.34 14.11
CA ALA A 125 -58.26 8.76 13.79
C ALA A 125 -57.15 9.79 13.45
N ALA A 126 -57.58 10.97 12.94
CA ALA A 126 -56.77 12.09 12.46
C ALA A 126 -57.42 13.47 12.78
N ALA A 127 -56.65 14.56 12.70
CA ALA A 127 -57.11 15.95 12.86
C ALA A 127 -56.32 16.91 11.92
N PHE A 128 -56.81 18.14 11.72
CA PHE A 128 -56.42 19.03 10.61
C PHE A 128 -56.34 20.51 11.03
N LEU A 129 -55.54 21.30 10.29
CA LEU A 129 -55.44 22.79 10.29
C LEU A 129 -54.78 23.46 11.53
N PRO A 130 -54.32 24.74 11.42
CA PRO A 130 -54.20 25.60 10.23
C PRO A 130 -52.75 26.02 9.88
N THR A 131 -52.59 26.79 8.81
CA THR A 131 -51.32 27.35 8.32
C THR A 131 -51.07 28.79 8.78
N SER A 132 -49.80 29.17 8.90
CA SER A 132 -49.30 30.56 8.93
C SER A 132 -47.97 30.60 8.18
N GLY A 133 -47.71 31.60 7.33
CA GLY A 133 -46.70 31.46 6.27
C GLY A 133 -45.64 32.56 6.17
N ALA A 134 -44.53 32.17 5.51
CA ALA A 134 -43.45 32.99 4.95
C ALA A 134 -42.53 33.74 5.95
N PRO A 135 -41.29 34.13 5.54
CA PRO A 135 -40.67 33.99 4.22
C PRO A 135 -39.31 33.24 4.18
N GLY A 136 -38.90 32.82 2.97
CA GLY A 136 -37.50 32.91 2.54
C GLY A 136 -36.45 32.00 3.20
N ALA A 137 -36.68 30.69 3.29
CA ALA A 137 -35.59 29.74 3.46
C ALA A 137 -34.82 29.57 2.12
N ALA A 138 -33.50 29.71 2.13
CA ALA A 138 -32.65 29.43 0.97
C ALA A 138 -32.61 27.92 0.66
N ASP A 139 -32.24 27.56 -0.58
CA ASP A 139 -32.11 26.16 -1.00
C ASP A 139 -31.23 25.36 -0.02
N PRO A 140 -31.69 24.18 0.45
CA PRO A 140 -30.87 23.33 1.28
C PRO A 140 -29.67 22.83 0.47
N LEU A 141 -28.47 23.26 0.86
CA LEU A 141 -27.21 22.74 0.33
C LEU A 141 -27.27 21.21 0.33
N PRO A 142 -26.93 20.54 -0.79
CA PRO A 142 -27.13 19.10 -0.93
C PRO A 142 -26.35 18.38 0.17
N ALA A 143 -27.06 17.53 0.92
CA ALA A 143 -26.51 16.83 2.08
C ALA A 143 -25.22 16.10 1.69
N ALA A 144 -24.13 16.39 2.40
CA ALA A 144 -22.83 15.84 2.09
C ALA A 144 -22.88 14.30 2.11
N GLY A 145 -22.53 13.69 0.97
CA GLY A 145 -22.45 12.24 0.85
C GLY A 145 -21.40 11.64 1.81
N PRO A 146 -21.42 10.30 2.01
CA PRO A 146 -20.52 9.65 2.96
C PRO A 146 -19.04 9.97 2.64
N PRO A 147 -18.23 10.34 3.65
CA PRO A 147 -16.83 10.73 3.43
C PRO A 147 -16.03 9.53 2.94
N GLY A 148 -15.58 9.59 1.68
CA GLY A 148 -14.87 8.49 1.02
C GLY A 148 -15.19 8.31 -0.47
N ALA A 149 -16.20 9.01 -1.00
CA ALA A 149 -16.48 9.07 -2.44
C ALA A 149 -15.43 9.91 -3.19
N ALA A 150 -14.17 9.49 -3.17
CA ALA A 150 -13.13 10.01 -4.05
C ALA A 150 -13.58 9.80 -5.50
N ALA A 151 -13.57 10.88 -6.30
CA ALA A 151 -13.92 10.79 -7.72
C ALA A 151 -13.05 9.72 -8.39
N SER A 152 -13.68 8.74 -9.03
CA SER A 152 -12.97 7.62 -9.62
C SER A 152 -11.97 8.14 -10.66
N LEU A 153 -10.71 7.72 -10.50
CA LEU A 153 -9.65 8.11 -11.42
C LEU A 153 -9.88 7.45 -12.79
N SER A 154 -9.53 8.16 -13.86
CA SER A 154 -9.37 7.56 -15.17
C SER A 154 -8.31 6.44 -15.12
N PRO A 155 -8.34 5.46 -16.04
CA PRO A 155 -7.30 4.44 -16.13
C PRO A 155 -5.87 5.00 -16.24
N ALA A 156 -5.71 6.14 -16.92
CA ALA A 156 -4.44 6.87 -16.99
C ALA A 156 -3.99 7.40 -15.62
N ARG A 157 -4.83 8.19 -14.92
CA ARG A 157 -4.48 8.74 -13.60
C ARG A 157 -4.30 7.63 -12.56
N ALA A 158 -5.14 6.60 -12.59
CA ALA A 158 -5.03 5.44 -11.70
C ALA A 158 -3.68 4.71 -11.84
N ARG A 159 -3.09 4.67 -13.04
CA ARG A 159 -1.75 4.10 -13.24
C ARG A 159 -0.63 5.09 -12.97
N LEU A 160 -0.72 6.36 -13.40
CA LEU A 160 0.31 7.38 -13.15
C LEU A 160 0.45 7.76 -11.66
N LEU A 161 -0.64 7.71 -10.89
CA LEU A 161 -0.65 7.97 -9.44
C LEU A 161 -0.41 6.70 -8.59
N HIS A 162 -0.13 5.56 -9.21
CA HIS A 162 0.20 4.33 -8.51
C HIS A 162 1.55 4.46 -7.77
N PRO A 163 1.70 3.93 -6.53
CA PRO A 163 2.88 4.16 -5.70
C PRO A 163 4.22 3.85 -6.36
N LEU A 164 4.34 2.72 -7.07
CA LEU A 164 5.62 2.26 -7.62
C LEU A 164 6.12 3.09 -8.83
N VAL A 165 5.23 3.83 -9.50
CA VAL A 165 5.59 4.76 -10.59
C VAL A 165 6.50 5.90 -10.09
N GLY A 166 6.46 6.22 -8.79
CA GLY A 166 7.39 7.20 -8.20
C GLY A 166 8.79 6.65 -7.95
N ALA A 167 8.91 5.35 -7.66
CA ALA A 167 10.20 4.67 -7.63
C ALA A 167 10.82 4.59 -9.03
N TRP A 168 10.01 4.23 -10.04
CA TRP A 168 10.39 4.27 -11.45
C TRP A 168 10.88 5.66 -11.89
N ALA A 169 10.06 6.70 -11.72
CA ALA A 169 10.40 8.05 -12.16
C ALA A 169 11.66 8.62 -11.46
N ARG A 170 11.89 8.26 -10.19
CA ARG A 170 13.12 8.60 -9.47
C ARG A 170 14.35 7.87 -10.02
N HIS A 171 14.20 6.65 -10.53
CA HIS A 171 15.26 5.90 -11.21
C HIS A 171 15.56 6.54 -12.57
N CYS A 172 14.54 6.84 -13.38
CA CYS A 172 14.67 7.59 -14.63
C CYS A 172 15.43 8.90 -14.46
N LEU A 173 15.04 9.74 -13.48
CA LEU A 173 15.71 11.02 -13.24
C LEU A 173 17.19 10.84 -12.91
N ARG A 174 17.55 9.93 -12.01
CA ARG A 174 18.95 9.59 -11.71
C ARG A 174 19.72 9.10 -12.94
N GLY A 175 19.07 8.28 -13.77
CA GLY A 175 19.64 7.78 -15.01
C GLY A 175 19.83 8.88 -16.05
N LEU A 176 18.93 9.86 -16.14
CA LEU A 176 19.02 10.98 -17.09
C LEU A 176 20.05 12.03 -16.64
N ASP A 177 20.09 12.36 -15.35
CA ASP A 177 20.87 13.45 -14.71
C ASP A 177 22.37 13.16 -14.53
N ALA A 178 22.83 11.93 -14.78
CA ALA A 178 24.28 11.62 -14.73
C ALA A 178 25.04 12.47 -15.77
N GLY A 179 25.92 13.37 -15.31
CA GLY A 179 26.53 14.44 -16.11
C GLY A 179 27.52 14.00 -17.21
N ALA A 180 28.58 14.79 -17.42
CA ALA A 180 29.50 14.64 -18.55
C ALA A 180 30.35 13.34 -18.56
N GLU A 181 30.32 12.54 -17.48
CA GLU A 181 31.13 11.34 -17.33
C GLU A 181 30.68 10.17 -18.23
N PRO A 182 31.61 9.39 -18.82
CA PRO A 182 31.29 8.21 -19.63
C PRO A 182 30.53 7.14 -18.84
N ARG A 183 29.26 6.94 -19.19
CA ARG A 183 28.38 5.98 -18.50
C ARG A 183 28.70 4.53 -18.86
N ALA A 184 28.78 3.69 -17.84
CA ALA A 184 28.97 2.25 -17.98
C ALA A 184 27.84 1.62 -18.80
N GLU A 185 28.16 0.55 -19.53
CA GLU A 185 27.21 -0.18 -20.36
C GLU A 185 25.98 -0.66 -19.58
N SER A 186 26.18 -1.15 -18.35
CA SER A 186 25.10 -1.54 -17.43
C SER A 186 24.16 -0.39 -17.07
N GLN A 187 24.69 0.82 -16.84
CA GLN A 187 23.90 2.02 -16.54
C GLN A 187 23.09 2.48 -17.75
N ARG A 188 23.67 2.38 -18.96
CA ARG A 188 22.97 2.71 -20.21
C ARG A 188 21.85 1.72 -20.54
N ARG A 189 22.03 0.42 -20.26
CA ARG A 189 20.96 -0.57 -20.38
C ARG A 189 19.84 -0.34 -19.35
N ALA A 190 20.17 -0.17 -18.08
CA ALA A 190 19.18 0.11 -17.03
C ALA A 190 18.28 1.33 -17.35
N LEU A 191 18.86 2.42 -17.87
CA LEU A 191 18.07 3.58 -18.33
C LEU A 191 17.21 3.26 -19.56
N ALA A 192 17.69 2.44 -20.49
CA ALA A 192 16.90 2.02 -21.65
C ALA A 192 15.70 1.16 -21.23
N ASP A 193 15.87 0.28 -20.24
CA ASP A 193 14.80 -0.52 -19.63
C ASP A 193 13.80 0.35 -18.88
N ASP A 194 14.29 1.33 -18.10
CA ASP A 194 13.45 2.32 -17.41
C ASP A 194 12.57 3.09 -18.41
N LEU A 195 13.15 3.63 -19.48
CA LEU A 195 12.38 4.37 -20.48
C LEU A 195 11.41 3.44 -21.24
N ALA A 196 11.78 2.16 -21.47
CA ALA A 196 10.89 1.15 -22.05
C ALA A 196 9.76 0.71 -21.10
N HIS A 197 9.89 0.88 -19.78
CA HIS A 197 8.81 0.59 -18.83
C HIS A 197 7.64 1.58 -18.96
N PHE A 198 7.90 2.83 -19.38
CA PHE A 198 6.83 3.81 -19.63
C PHE A 198 5.84 3.32 -20.69
N SER A 199 6.36 2.66 -21.73
CA SER A 199 5.58 2.00 -22.77
C SER A 199 4.63 0.93 -22.23
N ALA A 200 5.02 0.20 -21.19
CA ALA A 200 4.16 -0.80 -20.55
C ALA A 200 3.08 -0.15 -19.66
N LEU A 201 3.41 0.96 -18.98
CA LEU A 201 2.45 1.77 -18.22
C LEU A 201 1.36 2.36 -19.14
N ALA A 202 1.75 2.94 -20.28
CA ALA A 202 0.83 3.51 -21.27
C ALA A 202 -0.06 2.43 -21.91
N ALA A 203 0.51 1.29 -22.32
CA ALA A 203 -0.25 0.17 -22.89
C ALA A 203 -1.27 -0.41 -21.90
N ALA A 204 -0.90 -0.57 -20.62
CA ALA A 204 -1.81 -1.07 -19.59
C ALA A 204 -2.96 -0.08 -19.30
N ALA A 205 -2.66 1.22 -19.20
CA ALA A 205 -3.68 2.26 -19.01
C ALA A 205 -4.65 2.35 -20.21
N ALA A 206 -4.15 2.28 -21.44
CA ALA A 206 -4.97 2.31 -22.66
C ALA A 206 -5.86 1.07 -22.80
N ALA A 207 -5.35 -0.12 -22.44
CA ALA A 207 -6.14 -1.35 -22.44
C ALA A 207 -7.27 -1.27 -21.40
N ARG A 208 -6.97 -0.78 -20.19
CA ARG A 208 -7.96 -0.49 -19.14
C ARG A 208 -8.99 0.58 -19.54
N ALA A 209 -8.62 1.52 -20.41
CA ALA A 209 -9.52 2.52 -21.02
C ALA A 209 -10.26 2.01 -22.28
N GLY A 210 -10.12 0.73 -22.64
CA GLY A 210 -10.80 0.14 -23.80
C GLY A 210 -10.26 0.58 -25.17
N LEU A 211 -9.24 1.45 -25.21
CA LEU A 211 -8.72 2.04 -26.45
C LEU A 211 -8.11 0.98 -27.38
N SER A 212 -8.35 1.09 -28.68
CA SER A 212 -7.66 0.23 -29.65
C SER A 212 -6.29 0.81 -30.01
N PHE A 213 -5.23 0.02 -29.85
CA PHE A 213 -3.85 0.40 -30.16
C PHE A 213 -3.03 -0.80 -30.63
N ALA A 214 -1.88 -0.53 -31.25
CA ALA A 214 -0.85 -1.52 -31.57
C ALA A 214 0.53 -0.90 -31.27
N VAL A 215 1.37 -1.63 -30.55
CA VAL A 215 2.56 -1.06 -29.91
C VAL A 215 3.63 -2.11 -29.64
N ARG A 216 4.90 -1.80 -29.90
CA ARG A 216 6.03 -2.71 -29.60
C ARG A 216 6.58 -2.43 -28.20
N LEU A 217 6.69 -3.45 -27.36
CA LEU A 217 7.26 -3.37 -26.02
C LEU A 217 8.60 -4.14 -25.95
N THR A 218 9.38 -3.85 -24.91
CA THR A 218 10.59 -4.60 -24.54
C THR A 218 10.28 -5.45 -23.32
N ALA A 219 10.88 -6.64 -23.25
CA ALA A 219 10.86 -7.53 -22.11
C ALA A 219 12.30 -7.77 -21.62
N PRO A 220 12.81 -6.92 -20.70
CA PRO A 220 14.16 -7.07 -20.17
C PRO A 220 14.33 -8.46 -19.55
N ALA A 221 15.43 -9.13 -19.88
CA ALA A 221 15.71 -10.51 -19.45
C ALA A 221 14.50 -11.47 -19.60
N GLY A 222 13.81 -11.41 -20.75
CA GLY A 222 12.72 -12.33 -21.11
C GLY A 222 11.40 -12.17 -20.32
N VAL A 223 11.23 -11.11 -19.51
CA VAL A 223 10.02 -10.88 -18.71
C VAL A 223 9.31 -9.58 -19.12
N LEU A 224 8.14 -9.70 -19.75
CA LEU A 224 7.27 -8.55 -20.04
C LEU A 224 6.29 -8.34 -18.88
N THR A 225 6.57 -7.35 -18.03
CA THR A 225 5.59 -6.90 -17.02
C THR A 225 4.63 -5.89 -17.65
N LEU A 226 3.32 -6.12 -17.50
CA LEU A 226 2.25 -5.19 -17.85
C LEU A 226 1.58 -4.70 -16.54
N PRO A 227 1.96 -3.52 -16.03
CA PRO A 227 1.58 -3.08 -14.69
C PRO A 227 0.05 -3.07 -14.47
N SER A 228 -0.42 -3.63 -13.35
CA SER A 228 -1.84 -3.93 -13.01
C SER A 228 -2.57 -5.02 -13.84
N LEU A 229 -1.90 -5.63 -14.83
CA LEU A 229 -2.46 -6.75 -15.61
C LEU A 229 -1.78 -8.08 -15.23
N GLY A 230 -0.45 -8.13 -15.24
CA GLY A 230 0.35 -9.32 -14.96
C GLY A 230 1.73 -9.27 -15.59
N ALA A 231 2.38 -10.43 -15.71
CA ALA A 231 3.68 -10.56 -16.39
C ALA A 231 3.74 -11.82 -17.27
N LEU A 232 4.30 -11.69 -18.47
CA LEU A 232 4.64 -12.81 -19.34
C LEU A 232 6.12 -13.15 -19.17
N ARG A 233 6.41 -14.35 -18.66
CA ARG A 233 7.74 -14.98 -18.76
C ARG A 233 7.82 -15.77 -20.06
N MET A 234 8.95 -15.69 -20.74
CA MET A 234 9.19 -16.41 -22.00
C MET A 234 10.07 -17.63 -21.76
N ALA A 235 9.71 -18.77 -22.34
CA ALA A 235 10.29 -20.07 -22.01
C ALA A 235 11.65 -20.35 -22.67
N ASP A 236 12.08 -19.48 -23.59
CA ASP A 236 13.22 -19.70 -24.47
C ASP A 236 14.52 -19.13 -23.85
N ALA A 237 15.02 -19.81 -22.81
CA ALA A 237 16.28 -19.49 -22.13
C ALA A 237 17.15 -20.76 -21.91
N GLY A 238 17.21 -21.63 -22.92
CA GLY A 238 18.13 -22.77 -22.94
C GLY A 238 19.61 -22.36 -23.08
N SER A 239 19.88 -21.14 -23.54
CA SER A 239 21.16 -20.44 -23.42
C SER A 239 21.16 -19.57 -22.14
N GLY A 240 22.25 -19.61 -21.38
CA GLY A 240 22.38 -18.92 -20.07
C GLY A 240 22.46 -17.39 -20.10
N HIS A 241 21.97 -16.75 -21.15
CA HIS A 241 21.91 -15.29 -21.32
C HIS A 241 20.51 -14.92 -21.81
N SER A 242 19.70 -14.29 -20.97
CA SER A 242 18.36 -13.86 -21.35
C SER A 242 18.42 -12.46 -21.97
N GLU A 243 18.28 -12.40 -23.29
CA GLU A 243 18.27 -11.14 -24.06
C GLU A 243 16.91 -10.42 -24.00
N ASP A 244 16.90 -9.14 -24.39
CA ASP A 244 15.73 -8.27 -24.33
C ASP A 244 14.74 -8.57 -25.45
N VAL A 245 13.72 -9.38 -25.17
CA VAL A 245 12.76 -9.81 -26.20
C VAL A 245 11.81 -8.67 -26.57
N ARG A 246 11.62 -8.45 -27.87
CA ARG A 246 10.61 -7.51 -28.38
C ARG A 246 9.26 -8.21 -28.57
N VAL A 247 8.21 -7.59 -28.07
CA VAL A 247 6.85 -8.13 -28.09
C VAL A 247 5.92 -7.12 -28.76
N ASP A 248 5.20 -7.52 -29.80
CA ASP A 248 4.17 -6.70 -30.43
C ASP A 248 2.84 -6.89 -29.70
N VAL A 249 2.34 -5.81 -29.12
CA VAL A 249 1.16 -5.80 -28.26
C VAL A 249 0.04 -5.03 -28.96
N ALA A 250 -1.13 -5.64 -29.11
CA ALA A 250 -2.28 -5.00 -29.72
C ALA A 250 -3.54 -5.20 -28.88
N HIS A 251 -4.27 -4.11 -28.61
CA HIS A 251 -5.60 -4.15 -28.02
C HIS A 251 -6.63 -3.85 -29.11
N ARG A 252 -7.60 -4.75 -29.29
CA ARG A 252 -8.74 -4.58 -30.21
C ARG A 252 -9.96 -5.31 -29.64
N GLY A 253 -11.12 -4.65 -29.62
CA GLY A 253 -12.39 -5.29 -29.20
C GLY A 253 -12.38 -5.90 -27.79
N GLY A 254 -11.69 -5.27 -26.82
CA GLY A 254 -11.58 -5.78 -25.45
C GLY A 254 -10.58 -6.92 -25.25
N ARG A 255 -9.86 -7.35 -26.30
CA ARG A 255 -8.86 -8.42 -26.29
C ARG A 255 -7.47 -7.82 -26.46
N LEU A 256 -6.59 -8.07 -25.49
CA LEU A 256 -5.18 -7.67 -25.53
C LEU A 256 -4.34 -8.87 -25.97
N THR A 257 -3.63 -8.76 -27.09
CA THR A 257 -2.85 -9.85 -27.69
C THR A 257 -1.37 -9.49 -27.72
N LEU A 258 -0.51 -10.41 -27.27
CA LEU A 258 0.94 -10.31 -27.26
C LEU A 258 1.51 -11.25 -28.33
N ARG A 259 2.33 -10.72 -29.24
CA ARG A 259 2.89 -11.44 -30.38
C ARG A 259 4.41 -11.43 -30.35
N ARG A 260 5.02 -12.54 -30.78
CA ARG A 260 6.48 -12.72 -30.88
C ARG A 260 6.78 -13.52 -32.15
N PRO A 261 7.84 -13.20 -32.92
CA PRO A 261 8.25 -14.04 -34.03
C PRO A 261 8.49 -15.49 -33.58
N GLY A 262 8.00 -16.47 -34.35
CA GLY A 262 8.21 -17.89 -34.09
C GLY A 262 7.42 -18.51 -32.92
N ALA A 263 6.61 -17.75 -32.18
CA ALA A 263 5.84 -18.27 -31.04
C ALA A 263 4.34 -17.95 -31.14
N ALA A 264 3.52 -18.73 -30.42
CA ALA A 264 2.08 -18.54 -30.38
C ALA A 264 1.66 -17.20 -29.75
N ASP A 265 0.60 -16.59 -30.30
CA ASP A 265 -0.09 -15.42 -29.75
C ASP A 265 -0.56 -15.69 -28.31
N VAL A 266 -0.12 -14.87 -27.36
CA VAL A 266 -0.64 -14.90 -25.98
C VAL A 266 -1.80 -13.92 -25.86
N VAL A 267 -2.93 -14.40 -25.37
CA VAL A 267 -4.20 -13.65 -25.32
C VAL A 267 -4.54 -13.35 -23.87
N LEU A 268 -4.76 -12.07 -23.56
CA LEU A 268 -5.09 -11.58 -22.22
C LEU A 268 -6.54 -11.08 -22.18
N HIS A 269 -7.28 -11.55 -21.19
CA HIS A 269 -8.66 -11.16 -20.89
C HIS A 269 -8.66 -10.29 -19.63
N LEU A 270 -9.03 -9.02 -19.76
CA LEU A 270 -8.91 -8.05 -18.67
C LEU A 270 -9.95 -8.31 -17.56
N GLU A 271 -9.49 -8.48 -16.32
CA GLU A 271 -10.37 -8.66 -15.14
C GLU A 271 -10.84 -7.30 -14.60
N ALA A 272 -11.82 -7.28 -13.69
CA ALA A 272 -12.36 -6.04 -13.14
C ALA A 272 -11.36 -5.39 -12.15
N GLY A 273 -10.79 -4.25 -12.55
CA GLY A 273 -9.87 -3.44 -11.72
C GLY A 273 -8.40 -3.86 -11.84
N ILE A 274 -8.02 -4.96 -11.20
CA ILE A 274 -6.65 -5.53 -11.21
C ILE A 274 -6.70 -6.92 -11.83
N GLY A 275 -5.62 -7.33 -12.50
CA GLY A 275 -5.49 -8.67 -13.09
C GLY A 275 -5.96 -8.75 -14.55
N ALA A 276 -5.44 -9.75 -15.24
CA ALA A 276 -5.90 -10.20 -16.54
C ALA A 276 -5.59 -11.69 -16.65
N TRP A 277 -6.54 -12.49 -17.13
CA TRP A 277 -6.39 -13.93 -17.28
C TRP A 277 -5.81 -14.31 -18.64
N SER A 278 -5.07 -15.42 -18.70
CA SER A 278 -4.64 -16.09 -19.92
C SER A 278 -4.51 -17.59 -19.70
N SER A 279 -4.67 -18.38 -20.76
CA SER A 279 -4.34 -19.81 -20.77
C SER A 279 -2.86 -20.10 -21.04
N SER A 280 -2.03 -19.08 -21.30
CA SER A 280 -0.60 -19.27 -21.55
C SER A 280 0.15 -19.63 -20.25
N PRO A 281 0.93 -20.73 -20.21
CA PRO A 281 1.65 -21.15 -19.00
C PRO A 281 2.79 -20.20 -18.59
N GLY A 282 3.22 -19.30 -19.48
CA GLY A 282 4.17 -18.24 -19.16
C GLY A 282 3.55 -17.00 -18.48
N TRP A 283 2.21 -16.91 -18.43
CA TRP A 283 1.51 -15.75 -17.90
C TRP A 283 1.23 -15.86 -16.39
N THR A 284 1.65 -14.87 -15.62
CA THR A 284 1.29 -14.70 -14.21
C THR A 284 0.37 -13.48 -14.07
N PRO A 285 -0.90 -13.63 -13.65
CA PRO A 285 -1.81 -12.50 -13.48
C PRO A 285 -1.39 -11.61 -12.30
N ALA A 286 -1.59 -10.29 -12.43
CA ALA A 286 -1.48 -9.38 -11.29
C ALA A 286 -2.63 -9.64 -10.30
N TYR A 287 -2.34 -9.62 -9.00
CA TYR A 287 -3.30 -10.03 -7.98
C TYR A 287 -3.72 -8.87 -7.06
N ALA A 288 -4.94 -8.96 -6.53
CA ALA A 288 -5.43 -8.06 -5.49
C ALA A 288 -6.18 -8.85 -4.42
N LEU A 289 -6.05 -8.40 -3.18
CA LEU A 289 -6.89 -8.83 -2.06
C LEU A 289 -8.24 -8.10 -2.15
N THR A 290 -9.25 -8.60 -1.44
CA THR A 290 -10.55 -7.91 -1.30
C THR A 290 -10.38 -6.50 -0.74
N GLY A 291 -11.36 -5.61 -0.92
CA GLY A 291 -11.39 -4.33 -0.21
C GLY A 291 -11.29 -4.51 1.31
N LEU A 292 -10.65 -3.55 1.99
CA LEU A 292 -10.47 -3.59 3.45
C LEU A 292 -11.82 -3.55 4.20
N LEU A 293 -12.81 -2.89 3.61
CA LEU A 293 -14.22 -2.93 4.01
C LEU A 293 -15.09 -3.39 2.82
N PRO A 294 -16.31 -3.90 3.06
CA PRO A 294 -17.30 -4.10 2.00
C PRO A 294 -17.50 -2.83 1.18
N GLY A 295 -17.45 -2.94 -0.15
CA GLY A 295 -17.57 -1.80 -1.07
C GLY A 295 -16.28 -0.97 -1.27
N ALA A 296 -15.23 -1.19 -0.48
CA ALA A 296 -13.91 -0.59 -0.75
C ALA A 296 -13.25 -1.23 -1.99
N PRO A 297 -12.39 -0.51 -2.73
CA PRO A 297 -11.68 -1.07 -3.87
C PRO A 297 -10.75 -2.22 -3.46
N PRO A 298 -10.50 -3.21 -4.35
CA PRO A 298 -9.51 -4.27 -4.11
C PRO A 298 -8.13 -3.70 -3.79
N MET A 299 -7.42 -4.34 -2.87
CA MET A 299 -6.08 -3.92 -2.45
C MET A 299 -5.01 -4.64 -3.29
N PRO A 300 -4.27 -3.95 -4.19
CA PRO A 300 -3.27 -4.59 -5.04
C PRO A 300 -2.15 -5.23 -4.21
N LEU A 301 -1.68 -6.39 -4.69
CA LEU A 301 -0.57 -7.14 -4.11
C LEU A 301 0.55 -7.22 -5.16
N ASP A 302 1.35 -6.15 -5.26
CA ASP A 302 2.29 -5.92 -6.36
C ASP A 302 3.58 -6.76 -6.22
N ASP A 303 3.46 -8.08 -6.47
CA ASP A 303 4.57 -9.04 -6.41
C ASP A 303 5.34 -9.21 -7.73
N LEU A 304 4.90 -8.50 -8.79
CA LEU A 304 5.44 -8.56 -10.15
C LEU A 304 6.15 -7.28 -10.61
N ASP A 305 5.82 -6.11 -10.05
CA ASP A 305 6.30 -4.82 -10.56
C ASP A 305 7.83 -4.64 -10.36
N PRO A 306 8.62 -4.29 -11.40
CA PRO A 306 10.08 -4.22 -11.29
C PRO A 306 10.60 -3.19 -10.28
N TYR A 307 9.85 -2.12 -9.97
CA TYR A 307 10.31 -1.03 -9.10
C TYR A 307 9.93 -1.21 -7.63
N ARG A 308 9.34 -2.36 -7.28
CA ARG A 308 8.87 -2.70 -5.93
C ARG A 308 9.97 -2.65 -4.86
N THR A 309 11.22 -2.89 -5.23
CA THR A 309 12.42 -2.71 -4.38
C THR A 309 13.55 -1.99 -5.12
N VAL A 310 14.54 -1.46 -4.40
CA VAL A 310 15.73 -0.83 -4.99
C VAL A 310 16.70 -1.93 -5.47
N PRO A 311 17.19 -1.90 -6.73
CA PRO A 311 18.26 -2.79 -7.17
C PRO A 311 19.60 -2.49 -6.47
N GLY A 312 20.30 -3.53 -6.02
CA GLY A 312 21.73 -3.43 -5.68
C GLY A 312 22.12 -3.07 -4.23
N GLU A 313 21.17 -2.78 -3.32
CA GLU A 313 21.48 -2.50 -1.90
C GLU A 313 21.14 -3.68 -0.98
N PRO A 314 22.09 -4.60 -0.69
CA PRO A 314 21.98 -5.55 0.41
C PRO A 314 22.33 -4.87 1.74
N ASP A 315 21.50 -3.92 2.19
CA ASP A 315 21.63 -3.38 3.55
C ASP A 315 21.44 -4.53 4.56
N ARG A 316 22.44 -4.73 5.41
CA ARG A 316 22.47 -5.78 6.46
C ARG A 316 21.35 -5.60 7.49
N HIS A 317 20.70 -4.44 7.53
CA HIS A 317 19.54 -4.13 8.38
C HIS A 317 18.30 -3.66 7.59
N GLY A 318 18.36 -3.78 6.25
CA GLY A 318 17.30 -3.34 5.34
C GLY A 318 16.16 -4.34 5.20
N PRO A 319 15.08 -3.97 4.48
CA PRO A 319 14.00 -4.89 4.19
C PRO A 319 14.47 -6.06 3.31
N SER A 320 13.99 -7.27 3.61
CA SER A 320 14.29 -8.46 2.82
C SER A 320 13.80 -8.32 1.38
N GLY A 321 14.53 -8.91 0.42
CA GLY A 321 14.24 -8.82 -1.01
C GLY A 321 12.82 -9.27 -1.40
N PRO A 322 12.30 -8.80 -2.55
CA PRO A 322 10.93 -9.07 -2.96
C PRO A 322 10.73 -10.55 -3.29
N VAL A 323 9.49 -11.03 -3.15
CA VAL A 323 9.10 -12.40 -3.50
C VAL A 323 7.99 -12.38 -4.56
N THR A 324 8.00 -13.33 -5.50
CA THR A 324 6.84 -13.63 -6.35
C THR A 324 6.06 -14.75 -5.67
N LEU A 325 4.79 -14.51 -5.35
CA LEU A 325 4.04 -15.35 -4.41
C LEU A 325 3.51 -16.62 -5.08
N ASN A 326 3.73 -17.77 -4.42
CA ASN A 326 3.01 -19.01 -4.72
C ASN A 326 1.61 -19.03 -4.08
N ASP A 327 0.76 -19.98 -4.48
CA ASP A 327 -0.64 -20.04 -4.02
C ASP A 327 -0.78 -20.21 -2.50
N ALA A 328 0.13 -20.94 -1.85
CA ALA A 328 0.13 -21.10 -0.41
C ALA A 328 0.48 -19.78 0.31
N GLU A 329 1.28 -18.91 -0.30
CA GLU A 329 1.58 -17.57 0.19
C GLU A 329 0.43 -16.59 -0.07
N ARG A 330 -0.14 -16.58 -1.29
CA ARG A 330 -1.34 -15.77 -1.60
C ARG A 330 -2.49 -16.13 -0.65
N LYS A 331 -2.69 -17.41 -0.35
CA LYS A 331 -3.66 -17.88 0.65
C LYS A 331 -3.39 -17.33 2.06
N ARG A 332 -2.13 -17.27 2.51
CA ARG A 332 -1.76 -16.66 3.80
C ARG A 332 -2.05 -15.15 3.83
N TRP A 333 -1.76 -14.42 2.74
CA TRP A 333 -2.14 -13.01 2.63
C TRP A 333 -3.66 -12.81 2.73
N VAL A 334 -4.46 -13.57 1.98
CA VAL A 334 -5.93 -13.52 2.02
C VAL A 334 -6.48 -13.79 3.43
N GLN A 335 -6.01 -14.87 4.08
CA GLN A 335 -6.46 -15.26 5.42
C GLN A 335 -6.13 -14.19 6.47
N THR A 336 -4.96 -13.57 6.40
CA THR A 336 -4.53 -12.54 7.35
C THR A 336 -5.23 -11.21 7.09
N TRP A 337 -5.39 -10.84 5.82
CA TRP A 337 -6.06 -9.60 5.41
C TRP A 337 -7.53 -9.56 5.81
N ALA A 338 -8.27 -10.65 5.62
CA ALA A 338 -9.72 -10.70 5.88
C ALA A 338 -10.13 -10.28 7.31
N GLY A 339 -9.27 -10.53 8.31
CA GLY A 339 -9.51 -10.09 9.69
C GLY A 339 -9.00 -8.68 10.05
N THR A 340 -8.30 -8.00 9.13
CA THR A 340 -7.45 -6.84 9.48
C THR A 340 -8.28 -5.60 9.83
N ALA A 341 -9.38 -5.31 9.13
CA ALA A 341 -10.28 -4.23 9.51
C ALA A 341 -10.90 -4.43 10.91
N ALA A 342 -11.31 -5.67 11.24
CA ALA A 342 -11.81 -6.00 12.57
C ALA A 342 -10.74 -5.90 13.67
N ALA A 343 -9.45 -6.03 13.30
CA ALA A 343 -8.31 -5.83 14.19
C ALA A 343 -7.87 -4.35 14.32
N LEU A 344 -8.19 -3.49 13.35
CA LEU A 344 -7.96 -2.05 13.41
C LEU A 344 -8.96 -1.33 14.34
N ARG A 345 -10.26 -1.62 14.21
CA ARG A 345 -11.35 -0.91 14.91
C ARG A 345 -11.17 -0.68 16.42
N PRO A 346 -10.70 -1.63 17.25
CA PRO A 346 -10.55 -1.39 18.69
C PRO A 346 -9.34 -0.50 19.03
N GLY A 347 -8.58 -0.06 18.02
CA GLY A 347 -7.64 1.06 18.08
C GLY A 347 -8.24 2.43 17.72
N GLY A 348 -9.56 2.50 17.47
CA GLY A 348 -10.28 3.69 17.01
C GLY A 348 -10.57 3.67 15.51
N GLU A 349 -11.75 4.16 15.10
CA GLU A 349 -12.17 4.18 13.68
C GLU A 349 -11.25 5.02 12.79
N HIS A 350 -10.55 6.02 13.35
CA HIS A 350 -9.54 6.78 12.62
C HIS A 350 -8.41 5.90 12.08
N ARG A 351 -8.07 4.79 12.73
CA ARG A 351 -7.09 3.80 12.22
C ARG A 351 -7.60 3.05 10.98
N VAL A 352 -8.92 2.93 10.83
CA VAL A 352 -9.56 2.39 9.61
C VAL A 352 -9.60 3.47 8.52
N THR A 353 -9.93 4.72 8.86
CA THR A 353 -9.87 5.87 7.94
C THR A 353 -8.47 6.10 7.37
N GLU A 354 -7.43 6.05 8.22
CA GLU A 354 -6.02 6.13 7.82
C GLU A 354 -5.67 5.05 6.78
N ALA A 355 -6.06 3.80 7.04
CA ALA A 355 -5.81 2.69 6.12
C ALA A 355 -6.58 2.82 4.79
N LEU A 356 -7.81 3.33 4.80
CA LEU A 356 -8.63 3.49 3.60
C LEU A 356 -8.17 4.65 2.70
N ILE A 357 -7.60 5.72 3.27
CA ILE A 357 -7.18 6.91 2.50
C ILE A 357 -5.72 6.81 2.04
N LEU A 358 -4.83 6.22 2.86
CA LEU A 358 -3.39 6.22 2.60
C LEU A 358 -2.86 4.97 1.91
N LEU A 359 -3.41 3.78 2.20
CA LEU A 359 -2.91 2.53 1.64
C LEU A 359 -3.41 2.35 0.20
N ARG A 360 -2.47 2.23 -0.75
CA ARG A 360 -2.74 2.11 -2.19
C ARG A 360 -2.28 0.78 -2.79
N CYS A 361 -1.25 0.15 -2.22
CA CYS A 361 -0.90 -1.24 -2.50
C CYS A 361 -0.04 -1.88 -1.39
N LEU A 362 0.04 -3.20 -1.43
CA LEU A 362 0.91 -4.03 -0.61
C LEU A 362 2.01 -4.62 -1.51
N VAL A 363 3.26 -4.55 -1.07
CA VAL A 363 4.42 -5.14 -1.77
C VAL A 363 4.97 -6.30 -0.95
N PRO A 364 4.87 -7.56 -1.44
CA PRO A 364 5.35 -8.71 -0.69
C PRO A 364 6.88 -8.80 -0.62
N LEU A 365 7.39 -8.91 0.60
CA LEU A 365 8.79 -9.19 0.89
C LEU A 365 9.00 -10.64 1.31
N SER A 366 10.21 -11.15 1.08
CA SER A 366 10.68 -12.40 1.65
C SER A 366 10.73 -12.33 3.18
N VAL A 367 10.72 -13.49 3.84
CA VAL A 367 11.00 -13.58 5.29
C VAL A 367 12.52 -13.57 5.49
N PRO A 368 13.07 -12.79 6.44
CA PRO A 368 14.51 -12.78 6.71
C PRO A 368 15.07 -14.17 7.08
N PRO A 369 16.15 -14.64 6.45
CA PRO A 369 16.91 -15.79 6.92
C PRO A 369 17.39 -15.56 8.37
N GLY A 370 17.36 -16.60 9.21
CA GLY A 370 17.68 -16.48 10.64
C GLY A 370 16.47 -16.30 11.57
N ALA A 371 15.25 -16.29 11.04
CA ALA A 371 13.99 -16.44 11.80
C ALA A 371 13.81 -17.88 12.37
N ALA A 372 14.83 -18.40 13.05
CA ALA A 372 14.82 -19.74 13.64
C ALA A 372 13.77 -19.88 14.76
N PRO A 373 13.15 -21.05 14.93
CA PRO A 373 12.22 -21.29 16.05
C PRO A 373 12.90 -21.05 17.40
N GLY A 374 12.45 -20.02 18.12
CA GLY A 374 13.03 -19.61 19.41
C GLY A 374 13.82 -18.30 19.38
N SER A 375 14.16 -17.76 18.20
CA SER A 375 14.68 -16.38 18.12
C SER A 375 13.61 -15.40 18.60
N ARG A 376 13.94 -14.55 19.58
CA ARG A 376 13.00 -13.56 20.14
C ARG A 376 12.80 -12.33 19.26
N GLY A 377 13.55 -12.21 18.16
CA GLY A 377 13.20 -11.34 17.05
C GLY A 377 12.15 -12.04 16.19
N THR A 378 10.90 -11.58 16.26
CA THR A 378 9.83 -12.05 15.35
C THR A 378 10.25 -11.81 13.91
N GLY A 379 10.40 -12.87 13.10
CA GLY A 379 10.81 -12.80 11.69
C GLY A 379 9.75 -12.19 10.78
N SER A 380 9.44 -10.92 11.00
CA SER A 380 8.52 -10.10 10.23
C SER A 380 9.25 -8.83 9.83
N CYS A 381 9.23 -8.55 8.54
CA CYS A 381 9.84 -7.39 7.91
C CYS A 381 8.73 -6.49 7.36
N SER A 382 8.81 -5.19 7.60
CA SER A 382 8.01 -4.18 6.93
C SER A 382 8.84 -2.92 6.66
N ALA A 383 8.43 -2.15 5.65
CA ALA A 383 9.02 -0.87 5.33
C ALA A 383 8.06 0.00 4.50
N THR A 384 8.36 1.30 4.47
CA THR A 384 7.74 2.29 3.61
C THR A 384 8.82 3.10 2.90
N ARG A 385 8.49 3.63 1.71
CA ARG A 385 9.43 4.34 0.84
C ARG A 385 8.85 5.70 0.45
N ARG A 386 9.60 6.78 0.67
CA ARG A 386 9.15 8.17 0.41
C ARG A 386 8.74 8.37 -1.05
N GLU A 387 9.51 7.84 -2.01
CA GLU A 387 9.15 7.87 -3.42
C GLU A 387 7.97 6.97 -3.82
N ALA A 388 7.51 6.08 -2.94
CA ALA A 388 6.36 5.19 -3.17
C ALA A 388 5.27 5.39 -2.11
N PHE A 389 4.90 6.65 -1.84
CA PHE A 389 3.76 7.01 -0.99
C PHE A 389 2.52 6.14 -1.25
N GLY A 390 2.02 5.48 -0.20
CA GLY A 390 0.88 4.56 -0.25
C GLY A 390 1.22 3.10 -0.58
N ALA A 391 2.46 2.76 -0.95
CA ALA A 391 2.92 1.38 -0.93
C ALA A 391 3.41 1.00 0.47
N LEU A 392 2.94 -0.14 0.97
CA LEU A 392 3.45 -0.76 2.19
C LEU A 392 4.17 -2.05 1.82
N LEU A 393 5.48 -2.10 2.07
CA LEU A 393 6.31 -3.27 1.84
C LEU A 393 6.24 -4.15 3.09
N SER A 394 5.90 -5.44 2.97
CA SER A 394 5.92 -6.34 4.12
C SER A 394 6.03 -7.83 3.75
N SER A 395 6.70 -8.60 4.60
CA SER A 395 6.54 -10.05 4.70
C SER A 395 5.14 -10.37 5.25
N THR A 396 4.48 -11.43 4.79
CA THR A 396 3.12 -11.81 5.25
C THR A 396 2.98 -11.79 6.79
N PRO A 397 2.14 -10.92 7.38
CA PRO A 397 2.01 -10.84 8.84
C PRO A 397 1.37 -12.11 9.42
N GLN A 398 1.79 -12.52 10.63
CA GLN A 398 1.40 -13.81 11.22
C GLN A 398 -0.05 -13.88 11.73
N SER A 399 -0.73 -12.74 11.88
CA SER A 399 -2.14 -12.68 12.26
C SER A 399 -2.76 -11.33 11.87
N PRO A 400 -4.10 -11.22 11.76
CA PRO A 400 -4.74 -9.93 11.44
C PRO A 400 -4.46 -8.82 12.47
N THR A 401 -4.12 -9.17 13.72
CA THR A 401 -3.68 -8.20 14.73
C THR A 401 -2.26 -7.72 14.49
N MET A 402 -1.35 -8.59 14.04
CA MET A 402 -0.01 -8.16 13.61
C MET A 402 -0.10 -7.32 12.34
N PHE A 403 -0.95 -7.69 11.37
CA PHE A 403 -1.18 -6.89 10.16
C PHE A 403 -1.71 -5.49 10.53
N ALA A 404 -2.75 -5.39 11.37
CA ALA A 404 -3.27 -4.10 11.84
C ALA A 404 -2.19 -3.25 12.54
N ALA A 405 -1.29 -3.86 13.33
CA ALA A 405 -0.15 -3.14 13.91
C ALA A 405 0.88 -2.69 12.86
N THR A 406 1.20 -3.53 11.86
CA THR A 406 2.05 -3.15 10.72
C THR A 406 1.45 -1.98 9.94
N LEU A 407 0.13 -1.99 9.67
CA LEU A 407 -0.55 -0.87 9.03
C LEU A 407 -0.40 0.42 9.86
N VAL A 408 -0.64 0.36 11.18
CA VAL A 408 -0.44 1.54 12.05
C VAL A 408 1.01 2.03 12.00
N HIS A 409 2.01 1.15 12.11
CA HIS A 409 3.43 1.53 12.09
C HIS A 409 3.83 2.24 10.78
N GLU A 410 3.58 1.59 9.65
CA GLU A 410 4.01 2.04 8.33
C GLU A 410 3.22 3.25 7.82
N LEU A 411 1.93 3.36 8.16
CA LEU A 411 1.15 4.54 7.81
C LEU A 411 1.59 5.79 8.60
N HIS A 412 2.26 5.65 9.75
CA HIS A 412 2.85 6.79 10.44
C HIS A 412 4.14 7.27 9.78
N HIS A 413 5.00 6.35 9.32
CA HIS A 413 6.12 6.70 8.44
C HIS A 413 5.64 7.33 7.13
N THR A 414 4.54 6.85 6.56
CA THR A 414 3.89 7.43 5.37
C THR A 414 3.39 8.86 5.63
N LYS A 415 2.64 9.09 6.73
CA LYS A 415 2.14 10.42 7.12
C LYS A 415 3.28 11.42 7.35
N LEU A 416 4.32 11.02 8.09
CA LEU A 416 5.44 11.91 8.43
C LEU A 416 6.36 12.17 7.23
N SER A 417 6.54 11.20 6.33
CA SER A 417 7.27 11.41 5.07
C SER A 417 6.56 12.43 4.18
N ALA A 418 5.24 12.30 3.99
CA ALA A 418 4.47 13.28 3.23
C ALA A 418 4.44 14.66 3.91
N LEU A 419 4.32 14.71 5.24
CA LEU A 419 4.40 15.97 5.99
C LEU A 419 5.77 16.67 5.82
N THR A 420 6.88 15.92 5.84
CA THR A 420 8.24 16.47 5.68
C THR A 420 8.62 16.77 4.23
N ASP A 421 7.81 16.36 3.24
CA ASP A 421 7.83 16.92 1.89
C ASP A 421 7.18 18.32 1.83
N MET A 422 6.23 18.61 2.73
CA MET A 422 5.46 19.87 2.76
C MET A 422 6.00 20.91 3.74
N VAL A 423 6.58 20.49 4.86
CA VAL A 423 7.00 21.36 5.97
C VAL A 423 8.33 20.90 6.56
N THR A 424 9.30 21.81 6.61
CA THR A 424 10.56 21.58 7.34
C THR A 424 10.30 21.58 8.85
N LEU A 425 10.39 20.41 9.49
CA LEU A 425 10.20 20.26 10.94
C LEU A 425 11.51 20.50 11.73
N HIS A 426 12.67 20.23 11.13
CA HIS A 426 13.98 20.46 11.75
C HIS A 426 15.07 20.77 10.72
N HIS A 427 16.19 21.32 11.19
CA HIS A 427 17.40 21.56 10.43
C HIS A 427 18.57 20.63 10.79
N ALA A 428 18.37 19.68 11.71
CA ALA A 428 19.41 18.76 12.19
C ALA A 428 20.10 18.00 11.04
N ASP A 429 21.43 18.12 10.97
CA ASP A 429 22.33 17.58 9.94
C ASP A 429 22.46 16.04 9.92
N GLY A 430 22.01 15.38 11.00
CA GLY A 430 22.16 13.94 11.20
C GLY A 430 23.55 13.50 11.66
N ALA A 431 24.49 14.42 11.93
CA ALA A 431 25.78 14.11 12.55
C ALA A 431 25.59 13.62 13.98
N ARG A 432 24.75 14.32 14.77
CA ARG A 432 24.35 13.89 16.13
C ARG A 432 23.64 12.54 16.09
N LYS A 433 24.08 11.65 16.99
CA LYS A 433 23.65 10.25 17.08
C LYS A 433 22.92 9.98 18.40
N TYR A 434 21.72 9.44 18.31
CA TYR A 434 20.80 9.26 19.42
C TYR A 434 20.52 7.77 19.71
N PHE A 435 20.25 7.46 20.98
CA PHE A 435 19.73 6.17 21.41
C PHE A 435 18.28 5.98 20.94
N ALA A 436 18.00 4.86 20.27
CA ALA A 436 16.67 4.49 19.82
C ALA A 436 16.28 3.12 20.42
N PRO A 437 15.44 3.06 21.47
CA PRO A 437 15.09 1.85 22.25
C PRO A 437 14.53 0.62 21.50
N TRP A 438 14.50 0.63 20.16
CA TRP A 438 13.96 -0.41 19.28
C TRP A 438 14.98 -0.96 18.26
N ARG A 439 16.21 -0.40 18.19
CA ARG A 439 17.33 -0.94 17.40
C ARG A 439 18.66 -0.79 18.16
N PRO A 440 19.66 -1.66 17.91
CA PRO A 440 20.95 -1.57 18.59
C PRO A 440 21.85 -0.46 18.02
N ASP A 441 21.54 0.05 16.83
CA ASP A 441 22.34 1.04 16.11
C ASP A 441 21.88 2.48 16.43
N PRO A 442 22.81 3.43 16.64
CA PRO A 442 22.47 4.83 16.83
C PRO A 442 21.72 5.43 15.64
N ARG A 443 20.80 6.36 15.90
CA ARG A 443 19.99 7.03 14.86
C ARG A 443 20.35 8.51 14.70
N PRO A 444 20.34 9.07 13.47
CA PRO A 444 20.27 10.52 13.27
C PRO A 444 18.91 11.06 13.71
N TYR A 445 18.75 12.39 13.80
CA TYR A 445 17.54 13.04 14.34
C TYR A 445 16.23 12.60 13.63
N ASP A 446 16.12 12.72 12.31
CA ASP A 446 14.97 12.21 11.54
C ASP A 446 14.73 10.72 11.85
N GLY A 447 15.80 9.93 11.82
CA GLY A 447 15.75 8.50 12.11
C GLY A 447 15.34 8.14 13.55
N LEU A 448 15.30 9.10 14.48
CA LEU A 448 14.71 9.00 15.81
C LEU A 448 13.26 9.51 15.79
N LEU A 449 12.99 10.69 15.24
CA LEU A 449 11.66 11.32 15.13
C LEU A 449 10.66 10.37 14.47
N GLN A 450 11.05 9.79 13.33
CA GLN A 450 10.30 8.76 12.60
C GLN A 450 9.87 7.60 13.51
N GLY A 451 10.82 7.04 14.26
CA GLY A 451 10.56 5.88 15.12
C GLY A 451 9.73 6.25 16.35
N THR A 452 10.00 7.37 17.01
CA THR A 452 9.19 7.85 18.14
C THR A 452 7.74 8.10 17.70
N TYR A 453 7.53 8.66 16.51
CA TYR A 453 6.19 8.93 15.98
C TYR A 453 5.39 7.63 15.68
N SER A 454 5.99 6.65 14.99
CA SER A 454 5.31 5.37 14.74
C SER A 454 5.16 4.51 16.00
N HIS A 455 6.08 4.61 16.97
CA HIS A 455 5.97 3.91 18.27
C HIS A 455 4.92 4.55 19.19
N LEU A 456 4.74 5.88 19.16
CA LEU A 456 3.67 6.57 19.89
C LEU A 456 2.28 6.15 19.41
N ALA A 457 2.10 6.02 18.09
CA ALA A 457 0.87 5.53 17.48
C ALA A 457 0.58 4.06 17.85
N LEU A 458 1.61 3.22 17.94
CA LEU A 458 1.47 1.84 18.42
C LEU A 458 1.15 1.78 19.92
N ALA A 459 1.71 2.67 20.75
CA ALA A 459 1.35 2.77 22.16
C ALA A 459 -0.15 3.12 22.33
N ASP A 460 -0.65 4.12 21.60
CA ASP A 460 -2.07 4.50 21.54
C ASP A 460 -2.97 3.33 21.06
N PHE A 461 -2.63 2.72 19.93
CA PHE A 461 -3.34 1.59 19.34
C PHE A 461 -3.49 0.41 20.32
N PHE A 462 -2.39 0.01 20.97
CA PHE A 462 -2.42 -1.11 21.91
C PHE A 462 -3.08 -0.74 23.25
N GLN A 463 -3.07 0.53 23.69
CA GLN A 463 -3.82 0.96 24.88
C GLN A 463 -5.34 0.83 24.67
N ARG A 464 -5.85 1.41 23.58
CA ARG A 464 -7.29 1.34 23.21
C ARG A 464 -7.73 -0.12 23.06
N ARG A 465 -6.89 -0.96 22.44
CA ARG A 465 -7.13 -2.41 22.34
C ARG A 465 -7.10 -3.13 23.69
N ALA A 466 -6.25 -2.74 24.64
CA ALA A 466 -6.22 -3.36 25.96
C ALA A 466 -7.46 -3.02 26.79
N LEU A 467 -7.89 -1.75 26.75
CA LEU A 467 -9.09 -1.26 27.44
C LEU A 467 -10.36 -1.95 26.90
N THR A 468 -10.48 -2.09 25.58
CA THR A 468 -11.64 -2.72 24.92
C THR A 468 -11.60 -4.25 24.85
N ALA A 469 -10.47 -4.90 25.14
CA ALA A 469 -10.34 -6.35 25.02
C ALA A 469 -11.23 -7.11 26.02
N ARG A 470 -12.23 -7.85 25.49
CA ARG A 470 -13.13 -8.73 26.27
C ARG A 470 -12.48 -10.02 26.77
N ARG A 471 -11.42 -10.52 26.11
CA ARG A 471 -10.69 -11.74 26.52
C ARG A 471 -9.46 -11.37 27.36
N PRO A 472 -9.26 -11.93 28.57
CA PRO A 472 -8.10 -11.63 29.41
C PRO A 472 -6.75 -11.81 28.70
N SER A 473 -6.54 -12.92 27.97
CA SER A 473 -5.30 -13.14 27.23
C SER A 473 -5.01 -12.07 26.16
N HIS A 474 -6.05 -11.55 25.50
CA HIS A 474 -5.89 -10.45 24.54
C HIS A 474 -5.58 -9.12 25.25
N ARG A 475 -6.19 -8.89 26.42
CA ARG A 475 -5.97 -7.70 27.27
C ARG A 475 -4.53 -7.66 27.80
N GLU A 476 -4.04 -8.76 28.36
CA GLU A 476 -2.66 -8.85 28.86
C GLU A 476 -1.62 -8.74 27.75
N THR A 477 -1.88 -9.34 26.58
CA THR A 477 -1.00 -9.18 25.41
C THR A 477 -0.94 -7.72 24.96
N ALA A 478 -2.10 -7.04 24.88
CA ALA A 478 -2.17 -5.64 24.48
C ALA A 478 -1.49 -4.72 25.51
N TRP A 479 -1.68 -4.94 26.82
CA TRP A 479 -1.00 -4.18 27.87
C TRP A 479 0.52 -4.35 27.85
N ALA A 480 1.02 -5.57 27.66
CA ALA A 480 2.46 -5.82 27.55
C ALA A 480 3.09 -5.08 26.35
N VAL A 481 2.39 -5.05 25.21
CA VAL A 481 2.86 -4.39 23.99
C VAL A 481 2.75 -2.85 24.10
N HIS A 482 1.65 -2.32 24.64
CA HIS A 482 1.50 -0.90 24.94
C HIS A 482 2.60 -0.42 25.89
N ALA A 483 2.82 -1.11 27.02
CA ALA A 483 3.81 -0.73 28.02
C ALA A 483 5.22 -0.65 27.40
N ARG A 484 5.60 -1.63 26.57
CA ARG A 484 6.86 -1.61 25.83
C ARG A 484 6.97 -0.39 24.91
N TYR A 485 5.99 -0.15 24.04
CA TYR A 485 6.05 0.99 23.11
C TYR A 485 6.05 2.34 23.83
N ARG A 486 5.27 2.49 24.91
CA ARG A 486 5.24 3.71 25.71
C ARG A 486 6.57 3.98 26.40
N GLU A 487 7.20 2.97 26.99
CA GLU A 487 8.52 3.13 27.62
C GLU A 487 9.60 3.47 26.58
N GLN A 488 9.56 2.83 25.41
CA GLN A 488 10.45 3.16 24.28
C GLN A 488 10.29 4.61 23.82
N VAL A 489 9.07 5.14 23.75
CA VAL A 489 8.80 6.55 23.44
C VAL A 489 9.34 7.47 24.53
N GLY A 490 9.04 7.18 25.80
CA GLY A 490 9.50 8.00 26.93
C GLY A 490 11.02 8.10 27.03
N ALA A 491 11.74 7.05 26.66
CA ALA A 491 13.21 7.03 26.63
C ALA A 491 13.87 7.73 25.42
N ALA A 492 13.08 8.14 24.41
CA ALA A 492 13.52 8.78 23.18
C ALA A 492 13.01 10.23 23.02
N LEU A 493 11.76 10.51 23.44
CA LEU A 493 11.09 11.80 23.27
C LEU A 493 11.85 13.00 23.88
N PRO A 494 12.48 12.92 25.08
CA PRO A 494 13.26 14.04 25.61
C PRO A 494 14.40 14.50 24.71
N ALA A 495 15.02 13.59 23.94
CA ALA A 495 16.10 13.93 23.02
C ALA A 495 15.60 14.62 21.73
N LEU A 496 14.31 14.46 21.39
CA LEU A 496 13.66 15.22 20.33
C LEU A 496 13.32 16.64 20.79
N VAL A 497 12.69 16.74 21.97
CA VAL A 497 12.25 18.01 22.58
C VAL A 497 13.42 18.95 22.90
N ALA A 498 14.56 18.39 23.33
CA ALA A 498 15.77 19.15 23.66
C ALA A 498 16.66 19.51 22.45
N SER A 499 16.24 19.21 21.21
CA SER A 499 17.01 19.63 20.03
C SER A 499 16.82 21.12 19.75
N PRO A 500 17.91 21.90 19.60
CA PRO A 500 17.84 23.29 19.16
C PRO A 500 17.52 23.42 17.67
N ASP A 501 17.50 22.30 16.94
CA ASP A 501 17.37 22.26 15.48
C ASP A 501 15.90 22.22 15.01
N LEU A 502 14.95 22.20 15.94
CA LEU A 502 13.51 22.21 15.67
C LEU A 502 13.07 23.57 15.09
N THR A 503 12.28 23.55 14.01
CA THR A 503 11.57 24.76 13.55
C THR A 503 10.35 25.03 14.44
N ALA A 504 9.78 26.23 14.39
CA ALA A 504 8.52 26.52 15.10
C ALA A 504 7.37 25.54 14.72
N ARG A 505 7.37 25.03 13.48
CA ARG A 505 6.42 24.00 13.03
C ARG A 505 6.76 22.61 13.56
N GLY A 506 8.04 22.23 13.60
CA GLY A 506 8.48 21.01 14.26
C GLY A 506 8.21 21.01 15.76
N ARG A 507 8.37 22.17 16.42
CA ARG A 507 8.09 22.35 17.83
C ARG A 507 6.61 22.08 18.15
N LEU A 508 5.68 22.70 17.42
CA LEU A 508 4.24 22.40 17.53
C LEU A 508 3.95 20.89 17.35
N PHE A 509 4.53 20.27 16.32
CA PHE A 509 4.33 18.84 16.04
C PHE A 509 4.84 17.94 17.18
N VAL A 510 5.99 18.26 17.78
CA VAL A 510 6.58 17.50 18.89
C VAL A 510 5.87 17.77 20.22
N ASP A 511 5.40 18.99 20.49
CA ASP A 511 4.58 19.28 21.67
C ASP A 511 3.25 18.52 21.64
N GLU A 512 2.64 18.36 20.46
CA GLU A 512 1.45 17.54 20.25
C GLU A 512 1.74 16.02 20.39
N MET A 513 2.97 15.57 20.11
CA MET A 513 3.42 14.21 20.45
C MET A 513 3.60 14.04 21.97
N ILE A 514 4.07 15.07 22.70
CA ILE A 514 4.13 15.08 24.17
C ILE A 514 2.72 14.96 24.75
N ALA A 515 1.77 15.78 24.27
CA ALA A 515 0.39 15.77 24.75
C ALA A 515 -0.25 14.37 24.69
N VAL A 516 -0.05 13.61 23.59
CA VAL A 516 -0.55 12.23 23.50
C VAL A 516 0.24 11.27 24.41
N TYR A 517 1.56 11.42 24.52
CA TYR A 517 2.35 10.62 25.44
C TYR A 517 1.90 10.82 26.90
N GLU A 518 1.56 12.05 27.28
CA GLU A 518 1.06 12.41 28.61
C GLU A 518 -0.37 11.94 28.84
N GLN A 519 -1.26 12.08 27.84
CA GLN A 519 -2.64 11.57 27.92
C GLN A 519 -2.69 10.07 28.22
N GLN A 520 -1.72 9.29 27.71
CA GLN A 520 -1.63 7.86 28.01
C GLN A 520 -1.44 7.55 29.52
N ASN A 521 -1.08 8.52 30.36
CA ASN A 521 -1.04 8.37 31.83
C ASN A 521 -2.44 8.28 32.48
N GLU A 522 -3.51 8.71 31.82
CA GLU A 522 -4.89 8.58 32.33
C GLU A 522 -5.28 7.11 32.55
N HIS A 523 -4.75 6.22 31.72
CA HIS A 523 -5.09 4.79 31.66
C HIS A 523 -3.81 3.93 31.70
N PRO A 524 -3.03 3.98 32.80
CA PRO A 524 -1.67 3.45 32.83
C PRO A 524 -1.65 1.92 32.79
N ALA A 525 -0.60 1.37 32.16
CA ALA A 525 -0.39 -0.07 32.11
C ALA A 525 -0.27 -0.71 33.51
N PRO A 526 -0.79 -1.93 33.73
CA PRO A 526 -0.61 -2.66 34.98
C PRO A 526 0.86 -2.75 35.39
N ARG A 527 1.15 -2.56 36.69
CA ARG A 527 2.51 -2.36 37.23
C ARG A 527 3.54 -3.37 36.75
N GLY A 528 3.17 -4.66 36.61
CA GLY A 528 4.06 -5.71 36.13
C GLY A 528 4.50 -5.56 34.67
N HIS A 529 3.62 -5.06 33.79
CA HIS A 529 3.97 -4.77 32.39
C HIS A 529 4.87 -3.54 32.29
N ALA A 530 4.57 -2.50 33.06
CA ALA A 530 5.41 -1.29 33.13
C ALA A 530 6.82 -1.57 33.68
N ALA A 531 6.94 -2.40 34.73
CA ALA A 531 8.24 -2.81 35.26
C ALA A 531 9.07 -3.62 34.24
N ARG A 532 8.43 -4.55 33.51
CA ARG A 532 9.08 -5.31 32.43
C ARG A 532 9.50 -4.42 31.25
N ALA A 533 8.73 -3.38 30.94
CA ALA A 533 9.06 -2.42 29.89
C ALA A 533 10.31 -1.60 30.26
N ARG A 534 10.38 -1.07 31.49
CA ARG A 534 11.57 -0.38 32.02
C ARG A 534 12.83 -1.23 31.92
N ALA A 535 12.81 -2.43 32.51
CA ALA A 535 13.95 -3.33 32.49
C ALA A 535 14.43 -3.68 31.06
N TYR A 536 13.51 -3.77 30.08
CA TYR A 536 13.86 -3.97 28.68
C TYR A 536 14.57 -2.74 28.06
N VAL A 537 14.08 -1.53 28.33
CA VAL A 537 14.66 -0.28 27.80
C VAL A 537 15.97 0.09 28.51
N GLU A 538 16.10 -0.20 29.80
CA GLU A 538 17.34 -0.11 30.57
C GLU A 538 18.43 -1.04 30.00
N ALA A 539 18.09 -2.32 29.76
CA ALA A 539 19.00 -3.26 29.12
C ALA A 539 19.40 -2.83 27.70
N ALA A 540 18.46 -2.32 26.90
CA ALA A 540 18.76 -1.76 25.58
C ALA A 540 19.69 -0.54 25.65
N ARG A 541 19.51 0.33 26.65
CA ARG A 541 20.36 1.51 26.89
C ARG A 541 21.78 1.10 27.31
N ALA A 542 21.92 0.10 28.16
CA ALA A 542 23.21 -0.45 28.56
C ALA A 542 23.97 -1.06 27.38
N LEU A 543 23.31 -1.85 26.53
CA LEU A 543 23.90 -2.41 25.31
C LEU A 543 24.32 -1.32 24.31
N TRP A 544 23.50 -0.27 24.14
CA TRP A 544 23.84 0.87 23.28
C TRP A 544 25.05 1.65 23.83
N ALA A 545 25.08 1.96 25.13
CA ALA A 545 26.20 2.64 25.77
C ALA A 545 27.51 1.83 25.65
N ALA A 546 27.45 0.52 25.88
CA ALA A 546 28.60 -0.39 25.71
C ALA A 546 29.09 -0.51 24.26
N ARG A 547 28.26 -0.19 23.26
CA ARG A 547 28.65 -0.10 21.85
C ARG A 547 29.23 1.28 21.49
N MET A 548 28.64 2.36 22.00
CA MET A 548 29.15 3.72 21.82
C MET A 548 30.47 3.99 22.54
N ALA A 549 30.79 3.22 23.59
CA ALA A 549 32.04 3.30 24.34
C ALA A 549 33.22 2.52 23.71
N ARG A 550 33.00 1.78 22.62
CA ARG A 550 34.09 1.17 21.85
C ARG A 550 34.69 2.20 20.90
N PRO A 551 36.02 2.26 20.74
CA PRO A 551 36.62 3.01 19.63
C PRO A 551 36.13 2.41 18.30
N ALA A 552 36.16 3.22 17.23
CA ALA A 552 35.98 2.70 15.89
C ALA A 552 37.21 1.86 15.48
N GLU A 553 36.95 0.65 14.99
CA GLU A 553 37.93 -0.20 14.27
C GLU A 553 38.00 0.22 12.79
#